data_AF-I4YX62-F1
#
_entry.id   AF-I4YX62-F1
#
_cell.length_a   1.000
_cell.length_b   1.000
_cell.length_c   1.000
_cell.angle_alpha   90.00
_cell.angle_beta   90.00
_cell.angle_gamma   90.00
#
_symmetry.space_group_name_H-M   'P 1'
#
loop_
_entity.id
_entity.type
_entity.pdbx_description
1 polymer ?
#
loop_
_entity_poly.entity_id
_entity_poly.type
_entity_poly.pdbx_seq_one_letter_code
_entity_poly.pdbx_strand_id
1 'polypeptide(L)' 'MLRSRRADLVEQELYGLLLVHFALRRLMHEASQRAGCDPDRLSFVHAVRIVRRHLPFHAAFSPSATPAHG' A
#
# COMPACT_ATOMS: atom_id res chain seq x y z
N MET A 1 -11.95 6.87 -6.76
CA MET A 1 -13.30 7.14 -6.21
C MET A 1 -13.15 7.16 -4.71
N LEU A 2 -13.44 8.31 -4.09
CA LEU A 2 -13.41 8.46 -2.63
C LEU A 2 -14.72 7.91 -2.06
N ARG A 3 -14.65 7.13 -0.97
CA ARG A 3 -15.82 6.53 -0.31
C ARG A 3 -16.48 7.51 0.66
N SER A 4 -15.69 8.32 1.34
CA SER A 4 -16.20 9.33 2.27
C SER A 4 -16.75 10.58 1.57
N ARG A 5 -17.75 11.19 2.21
CA ARG A 5 -18.27 12.53 1.88
C ARG A 5 -17.86 13.59 2.90
N ARG A 6 -17.10 13.22 3.93
CA ARG A 6 -16.53 14.14 4.91
C ARG A 6 -15.11 14.52 4.50
N ALA A 7 -14.78 15.81 4.58
CA ALA A 7 -13.52 16.35 4.07
C ALA A 7 -12.27 15.74 4.73
N ASP A 8 -12.30 15.57 6.05
CA ASP A 8 -11.27 14.90 6.86
C ASP A 8 -10.95 13.48 6.37
N LEU A 9 -11.99 12.70 6.13
CA LEU A 9 -11.86 11.31 5.69
C LEU A 9 -11.49 11.21 4.20
N VAL A 10 -11.88 12.18 3.38
CA VAL A 10 -11.44 12.27 1.98
C VAL A 10 -9.93 12.49 1.90
N GLU A 11 -9.38 13.38 2.72
CA GLU A 11 -7.94 13.63 2.81
C GLU A 11 -7.21 12.36 3.25
N GLN A 12 -7.72 11.66 4.27
CA GLN A 12 -7.19 10.38 4.71
C GLN A 12 -7.19 9.32 3.59
N GLU A 13 -8.26 9.21 2.81
CA GLU A 13 -8.32 8.26 1.69
C GLU A 13 -7.33 8.61 0.58
N LEU A 14 -7.15 9.91 0.28
CA LEU A 14 -6.16 10.36 -0.68
C LEU A 14 -4.74 10.00 -0.25
N TYR A 15 -4.38 10.30 1.00
CA TYR A 15 -3.08 9.89 1.55
C TYR A 15 -2.94 8.38 1.62
N GLY A 16 -4.00 7.64 1.91
CA GLY A 16 -4.01 6.19 1.86
C GLY A 16 -3.67 5.64 0.47
N LEU A 17 -4.26 6.21 -0.58
CA LEU A 17 -3.94 5.83 -1.96
C LEU A 17 -2.49 6.17 -2.34
N LEU A 18 -2.00 7.35 -1.95
CA LEU A 18 -0.62 7.76 -2.18
C LEU A 18 0.36 6.84 -1.45
N LEU A 19 0.11 6.54 -0.18
CA LEU A 19 0.95 5.67 0.63
C LEU A 19 1.04 4.26 0.04
N VAL A 20 -0.09 3.69 -0.39
CA VAL A 20 -0.11 2.38 -1.07
C VAL A 20 0.69 2.42 -2.38
N HIS A 21 0.54 3.49 -3.17
CA HIS A 21 1.31 3.64 -4.41
C HIS A 21 2.82 3.66 -4.15
N PHE A 22 3.28 4.49 -3.20
CA PHE A 22 4.70 4.59 -2.87
C PHE A 22 5.26 3.30 -2.25
N ALA A 23 4.50 2.65 -1.38
CA ALA A 23 4.90 1.37 -0.79
C ALA A 23 5.09 0.28 -1.86
N LEU A 24 4.14 0.19 -2.80
CA LEU A 24 4.25 -0.75 -3.93
C LEU A 24 5.43 -0.41 -4.84
N ARG A 25 5.66 0.87 -5.15
CA ARG A 25 6.79 1.29 -5.99
C ARG A 25 8.13 0.98 -5.34
N ARG A 26 8.27 1.20 -4.04
CA ARG A 26 9.45 0.81 -3.26
C ARG A 26 9.65 -0.71 -3.28
N LEU A 27 8.60 -1.49 -3.05
CA LEU A 27 8.67 -2.95 -3.09
C LEU A 27 9.11 -3.47 -4.47
N MET A 28 8.58 -2.88 -5.55
CA MET A 28 9.00 -3.23 -6.92
C MET A 28 10.48 -2.90 -7.14
N HIS A 29 10.95 -1.75 -6.68
CA HIS A 29 12.35 -1.37 -6.79
C HIS A 29 13.27 -2.35 -6.03
N GLU A 30 12.91 -2.72 -4.79
CA GLU A 30 13.65 -3.72 -4.03
C GLU A 30 13.65 -5.10 -4.72
N ALA A 31 12.53 -5.50 -5.33
CA ALA A 31 12.42 -6.74 -6.08
C ALA A 31 13.28 -6.72 -7.36
N SER A 32 13.33 -5.59 -8.07
CA SER A 32 14.12 -5.45 -9.30
C SER A 32 15.62 -5.47 -9.00
N GLN A 33 16.06 -4.84 -7.91
CA GLN A 33 17.43 -4.92 -7.41
C GLN A 33 17.83 -6.37 -7.13
N ARG A 34 16.97 -7.14 -6.43
CA ARG A 34 17.23 -8.56 -6.14
C ARG A 34 17.28 -9.43 -7.40
N ALA A 35 16.49 -9.10 -8.42
CA ALA A 35 16.44 -9.82 -9.68
C ALA A 35 17.48 -9.35 -10.72
N GLY A 36 18.24 -8.29 -10.43
CA GLY A 36 19.20 -7.71 -11.37
C GLY A 36 18.56 -7.10 -12.62
N CYS A 37 17.30 -6.63 -12.53
CA CYS A 37 16.57 -6.06 -13.64
C CYS A 37 16.16 -4.59 -13.39
N ASP A 38 15.89 -3.89 -14.48
CA ASP A 38 15.38 -2.53 -14.43
C ASP A 38 13.98 -2.51 -13.75
N PRO A 39 13.76 -1.69 -12.70
CA PRO A 39 12.47 -1.57 -12.03
C PRO A 39 11.30 -1.23 -12.95
N ASP A 40 11.55 -0.52 -14.06
CA ASP A 40 10.51 -0.14 -15.02
C ASP A 40 10.02 -1.31 -15.88
N ARG A 41 10.73 -2.45 -15.85
CA ARG A 41 10.28 -3.71 -16.47
C ARG A 41 9.21 -4.42 -15.64
N LEU A 42 9.06 -4.08 -14.36
CA LEU A 42 8.05 -4.67 -13.50
C LEU A 42 6.69 -4.00 -13.73
N SER A 43 5.67 -4.81 -14.02
CA SER A 43 4.30 -4.30 -14.17
C SER A 43 3.70 -3.92 -12.82
N PHE A 44 3.29 -2.67 -12.67
CA PHE A 44 2.62 -2.18 -11.45
C PHE A 44 1.32 -2.95 -11.15
N VAL A 45 0.49 -3.21 -12.17
CA VAL A 45 -0.76 -3.97 -12.02
C VAL A 45 -0.48 -5.39 -11.58
N HIS A 46 0.57 -6.01 -12.12
CA HIS A 46 0.98 -7.35 -11.69
C HIS A 46 1.44 -7.36 -10.24
N ALA A 47 2.24 -6.37 -9.82
CA ALA A 47 2.66 -6.21 -8.43
C ALA A 47 1.46 -6.04 -7.48
N VAL A 48 0.48 -5.22 -7.83
CA VAL A 48 -0.78 -5.08 -7.06
C VAL A 48 -1.49 -6.42 -6.90
N ARG A 49 -1.60 -7.22 -7.97
CA ARG A 49 -2.25 -8.54 -7.92
C ARG A 49 -1.51 -9.51 -7.01
N ILE A 50 -0.17 -9.53 -7.07
CA ILE A 50 0.67 -10.35 -6.19
C ILE A 50 0.45 -9.92 -4.73
N VAL A 51 0.62 -8.62 -4.41
CA VAL A 51 0.50 -8.14 -3.03
C VAL A 51 -0.90 -8.41 -2.47
N ARG A 52 -1.96 -8.17 -3.24
CA ARG A 52 -3.34 -8.47 -2.81
C ARG A 52 -3.57 -9.95 -2.51
N ARG A 53 -2.92 -10.85 -3.25
CA ARG A 53 -2.99 -12.30 -2.99
C ARG A 53 -2.29 -12.68 -1.70
N HIS A 54 -1.24 -11.96 -1.31
CA HIS A 54 -0.49 -12.23 -0.07
C HIS A 54 -1.06 -11.51 1.16
N LEU A 55 -1.81 -10.43 0.98
CA LEU A 55 -2.32 -9.59 2.05
C LEU A 55 -3.08 -10.33 3.18
N PRO A 56 -3.95 -11.32 2.90
CA PRO A 56 -4.64 -12.07 3.95
C PRO A 56 -3.72 -12.81 4.93
N PHE A 57 -2.48 -13.12 4.51
CA PHE A 57 -1.49 -13.80 5.33
C PHE A 57 -0.65 -12.85 6.19
N HIS A 58 -0.77 -11.54 5.97
CA HIS A 58 0.10 -10.53 6.59
C HIS A 58 -0.66 -9.38 7.25
N ALA A 59 -1.99 -9.29 7.10
CA ALA A 59 -2.76 -8.12 7.54
C ALA A 59 -3.69 -8.43 8.71
N ALA A 60 -3.29 -7.97 9.90
CA ALA A 60 -4.19 -7.63 11.00
C ALA A 60 -3.62 -6.38 11.71
N PHE A 61 -3.91 -5.20 11.19
CA PHE A 61 -3.67 -3.94 11.89
C PHE A 61 -5.02 -3.33 12.24
N SER A 62 -5.23 -2.99 13.52
CA SER A 62 -6.44 -2.25 13.91
C SER A 62 -6.40 -0.84 13.33
N PRO A 63 -7.52 -0.34 12.76
CA PRO A 63 -7.61 1.04 12.29
C PRO A 63 -7.66 2.06 13.43
N SER A 64 -7.92 1.61 14.66
CA SER A 64 -7.80 2.40 15.88
C SER A 64 -6.39 2.27 16.47
N ALA A 65 -5.82 3.40 16.91
CA ALA A 65 -4.67 3.36 17.79
C ALA A 65 -5.04 2.61 19.08
N THR A 66 -4.16 1.74 19.57
CA THR A 66 -4.30 1.16 20.91
C THR A 66 -4.42 2.32 21.90
N PRO A 67 -5.49 2.42 22.69
CA PRO A 67 -5.62 3.52 23.64
C PRO A 67 -4.45 3.45 24.61
N ALA A 68 -3.68 4.54 24.69
CA ALA A 68 -2.64 4.70 25.69
C ALA A 68 -3.31 4.58 27.06
N HIS A 69 -3.03 3.51 27.79
CA HIS A 69 -3.47 3.38 29.18
C HIS A 69 -2.62 4.38 29.98
N GLY A 70 -3.29 5.41 30.50
CA GLY A 70 -2.72 6.32 31.51
C GLY A 70 -2.66 5.67 32.88
#